data_AF-A0A127SA34-F1
#
_entry.id   AF-A0A127SA34-F1
#
_cell.length_a   1.000
_cell.length_b   1.000
_cell.length_c   1.000
_cell.angle_alpha   90.00
_cell.angle_beta   90.00
_cell.angle_gamma   90.00
#
_symmetry.space_group_name_H-M   'P 1'
#
loop_
_entity.id
_entity.type
_entity.pdbx_description
1 polymer ?
#
loop_
_entity_poly.entity_id
_entity_poly.type
_entity_poly.pdbx_seq_one_letter_code
_entity_poly.pdbx_strand_id
1 'polypeptide(L)' 'METRREERIGQLLQELKRSDKLHLKDAAALLGVSEMTIRRDLNNHSAPVVLLGGYIVLE' A
#
# COMPACT_ATOMS: atom_id res chain seq x y z
N MET A 1 15.12 7.37 10.14
CA MET A 1 14.29 6.15 10.08
C MET A 1 13.12 6.37 9.10
N GLU A 2 13.41 6.77 7.86
CA GLU A 2 12.41 6.96 6.79
C GLU A 2 12.39 5.79 5.78
N THR A 3 13.48 5.04 5.69
CA THR A 3 13.67 3.95 4.71
C THR A 3 12.61 2.84 4.80
N ARG A 4 12.22 2.42 6.01
CA ARG A 4 11.23 1.36 6.20
C ARG A 4 9.85 1.70 5.62
N ARG A 5 9.55 2.99 5.45
CA ARG A 5 8.27 3.44 4.92
C ARG A 5 8.26 3.38 3.39
N GLU A 6 9.29 3.96 2.78
CA GLU A 6 9.51 3.88 1.33
C GLU A 6 9.65 2.44 0.84
N GLU A 7 10.31 1.55 1.60
CA GLU A 7 10.38 0.12 1.28
C GLU A 7 8.99 -0.53 1.23
N ARG A 8 8.10 -0.19 2.18
CA ARG A 8 6.73 -0.71 2.21
C ARG A 8 5.90 -0.21 1.04
N ILE A 9 5.97 1.09 0.73
CA ILE A 9 5.28 1.67 -0.43
C ILE A 9 5.86 1.10 -1.74
N GLY A 10 7.17 0.90 -1.82
CA GLY A 10 7.82 0.29 -2.97
C GLY A 10 7.33 -1.15 -3.22
N GLN A 11 7.21 -1.96 -2.18
CA GLN A 11 6.63 -3.31 -2.28
C GLN A 11 5.16 -3.28 -2.69
N LEU A 12 4.34 -2.41 -2.08
CA LEU A 12 2.95 -2.18 -2.47
C LEU A 12 2.83 -1.81 -3.96
N LEU A 13 3.61 -0.84 -4.42
CA LEU A 13 3.63 -0.39 -5.81
C LEU A 13 4.11 -1.48 -6.77
N GLN A 14 5.08 -2.30 -6.36
CA GLN A 14 5.59 -3.40 -7.19
C GLN A 14 4.53 -4.48 -7.37
N GLU A 15 3.81 -4.84 -6.30
CA GLU A 15 2.70 -5.78 -6.38
C GLU A 15 1.53 -5.20 -7.17
N LEU A 16 1.22 -3.90 -7.00
CA LEU A 16 0.21 -3.19 -7.79
C LEU A 16 0.57 -3.08 -9.28
N LYS A 17 1.86 -2.97 -9.62
CA LYS A 17 2.32 -3.03 -11.01
C LYS A 17 2.15 -4.41 -11.62
N ARG A 18 2.12 -5.47 -10.81
CA ARG A 18 1.97 -6.86 -11.26
C ARG A 18 0.51 -7.30 -11.29
N SER A 19 -0.27 -6.80 -10.34
CA SER A 19 -1.69 -7.04 -10.15
C SER A 19 -2.34 -5.66 -10.05
N ASP A 20 -3.13 -5.25 -11.05
CA ASP A 20 -3.81 -3.93 -11.11
C ASP A 20 -4.64 -3.57 -9.84
N LYS A 21 -4.83 -4.53 -8.94
CA LYS A 21 -5.48 -4.39 -7.63
C LYS A 21 -4.77 -5.23 -6.57
N LEU A 22 -4.62 -4.67 -5.39
CA LEU A 22 -4.03 -5.30 -4.21
C LEU A 22 -4.97 -5.16 -3.02
N HIS A 23 -5.33 -6.26 -2.36
CA HIS A 23 -6.22 -6.16 -1.19
C HIS A 23 -5.48 -5.49 -0.02
N LEU A 24 -6.15 -4.57 0.68
CA LEU A 24 -5.59 -3.89 1.86
C LEU A 24 -5.12 -4.88 2.93
N LYS A 25 -5.84 -6.01 3.06
CA LYS A 25 -5.52 -7.10 3.99
C LYS A 25 -4.27 -7.89 3.57
N ASP A 26 -4.12 -8.17 2.28
CA ASP A 26 -2.93 -8.83 1.73
C ASP A 26 -1.71 -7.93 1.84
N ALA A 27 -1.87 -6.66 1.51
CA ALA A 27 -0.84 -5.64 1.71
C ALA A 27 -0.41 -5.53 3.18
N ALA A 28 -1.37 -5.50 4.10
CA ALA A 28 -1.14 -5.47 5.53
C ALA A 28 -0.37 -6.71 6.00
N ALA A 29 -0.76 -7.89 5.53
CA ALA A 29 -0.09 -9.15 5.83
C ALA A 29 1.34 -9.21 5.25
N LEU A 30 1.52 -8.80 3.99
CA LEU A 30 2.80 -8.78 3.28
C LEU A 30 3.81 -7.88 3.99
N LEU A 31 3.37 -6.71 4.42
CA LEU A 31 4.22 -5.72 5.08
C LEU A 31 4.31 -5.92 6.60
N GLY A 32 3.54 -6.87 7.16
CA GLY A 32 3.47 -7.11 8.60
C GLY A 32 2.95 -5.92 9.41
N VAL A 33 2.06 -5.11 8.84
CA VAL A 33 1.50 -3.90 9.47
C VAL A 33 -0.02 -3.92 9.43
N SER A 34 -0.68 -3.12 10.27
CA SER A 34 -2.13 -2.96 10.22
C SER A 34 -2.60 -2.20 8.97
N GLU A 35 -3.82 -2.47 8.53
CA GLU A 35 -4.50 -1.76 7.44
C GLU A 35 -4.54 -0.23 7.66
N MET A 36 -4.70 0.20 8.91
CA MET A 36 -4.64 1.60 9.31
C MET A 36 -3.25 2.22 9.06
N THR A 37 -2.17 1.46 9.23
CA THR A 37 -0.81 1.92 8.95
C THR A 37 -0.62 2.13 7.45
N ILE A 38 -1.13 1.22 6.62
CA ILE A 38 -1.09 1.39 5.16
C ILE A 38 -1.92 2.60 4.74
N ARG A 39 -3.16 2.71 5.19
CA ARG A 39 -3.99 3.90 4.95
C ARG A 39 -3.29 5.21 5.34
N ARG A 40 -2.58 5.21 6.48
CA ARG A 40 -1.80 6.37 6.92
C ARG A 40 -0.60 6.62 6.03
N ASP A 41 0.10 5.58 5.59
CA ASP A 41 1.21 5.66 4.63
C ASP A 41 0.78 6.27 3.30
N LEU A 42 -0.34 5.77 2.76
CA LEU A 42 -0.94 6.23 1.52
C LEU A 42 -1.53 7.65 1.60
N ASN A 43 -1.93 8.10 2.79
CA ASN A 43 -2.37 9.50 2.99
C ASN A 43 -1.18 10.46 3.19
N ASN A 44 -0.10 9.99 3.81
CA ASN A 44 1.06 10.84 4.11
C ASN A 44 2.01 11.02 2.93
N HIS A 45 1.93 10.13 1.95
CA HIS A 45 2.66 10.20 0.70
C HIS A 45 1.63 10.35 -0.41
N SER A 46 1.81 11.27 -1.36
CA SER A 46 0.99 11.32 -2.58
C SER A 46 1.32 10.11 -3.46
N ALA A 47 1.01 8.92 -2.96
CA ALA A 47 1.08 7.70 -3.73
C ALA A 47 -0.10 7.71 -4.71
N PRO A 48 0.11 7.33 -5.98
CA PRO A 48 -0.94 7.28 -7.02
C PRO A 48 -1.81 6.04 -6.81
N VAL A 49 -2.40 5.91 -5.62
CA VAL A 49 -3.23 4.75 -5.28
C VAL A 49 -4.51 5.19 -4.60
N VAL A 50 -5.60 4.55 -5.00
CA VAL A 50 -6.93 4.78 -4.45
C VAL A 50 -7.44 3.52 -3.75
N LEU A 51 -8.26 3.72 -2.73
CA LEU A 51 -8.74 2.65 -1.87
C LEU A 51 -10.23 2.42 -2.12
N LEU A 52 -10.55 1.36 -2.85
CA LEU A 52 -11.90 0.97 -3.29
C LEU A 52 -12.37 -0.27 -2.54
N GLY A 53 -13.29 -0.10 -1.58
CA GLY A 53 -13.97 -1.23 -0.92
C GLY A 53 -13.04 -2.22 -0.20
N GLY A 54 -11.86 -1.77 0.24
CA GLY A 54 -10.84 -2.64 0.87
C GLY A 54 -9.75 -3.14 -0.08
N TYR A 55 -9.78 -2.73 -1.35
CA TYR A 55 -8.69 -2.89 -2.31
C TYR A 55 -7.96 -1.58 -2.51
N ILE A 56 -6.66 -1.68 -2.70
CA ILE A 56 -5.77 -0.63 -3.18
C ILE A 56 -5.65 -0.86 -4.68
N VAL A 57 -5.85 0.17 -5.48
CA VAL A 57 -5.61 0.15 -6.93
C VAL A 57 -4.78 1.38 -7.30
N LEU A 58 -4.03 1.32 -8.39
CA LEU A 58 -3.36 2.51 -8.92
C LEU A 58 -4.41 3.47 -9.50
N GLU A 59 -4.24 4.78 -9.30
CA GLU A 59 -4.99 5.81 -10.03
C GLU A 59 -4.52 5.92 -11.48
#